data_AF-A0A6G8RUN4-F1
#
_entry.id   AF-A0A6G8RUN4-F1
#
_cell.length_a   1.000
_cell.length_b   1.000
_cell.length_c   1.000
_cell.angle_alpha   90.00
_cell.angle_beta   90.00
_cell.angle_gamma   90.00
#
_symmetry.space_group_name_H-M   'P 1'
#
loop_
_entity.id
_entity.type
_entity.pdbx_description
1 polymer ?
#
loop_
_entity_poly.entity_id
_entity_poly.type
_entity_poly.pdbx_seq_one_letter_code
_entity_poly.pdbx_strand_id
1 'polypeptide(L)'
;MFCEGVVKAYNEDRGFGFIQVENQQKDLFFHIKDFPHRHIQPRVGEKLKFRISHDNSGKAKAENIIRLDMKVKESSNINTPLTYSKKRIKKNTPSKSFNFWDLLSGVVIIVIFFALIVPYISKIYKRQKLKWQTSESVSIVSSASDNVTNSHFSCDGRIHCSQMKSRDEALFFINNCPGTRMDGDGDGDPCESQFR
;
A
#
# COMPACT_ATOMS: atom_id res chain seq x y z
N MET A 1 -24.52 4.20 -21.79
CA MET A 1 -25.19 5.01 -22.84
C MET A 1 -24.13 5.82 -23.57
N PHE A 2 -24.29 6.09 -24.88
CA PHE A 2 -23.38 6.99 -25.59
C PHE A 2 -23.89 8.43 -25.46
N CYS A 3 -22.96 9.37 -25.31
CA CYS A 3 -23.18 10.80 -25.23
C CYS A 3 -22.40 11.49 -26.35
N GLU A 4 -22.82 12.71 -26.69
CA GLU A 4 -22.18 13.55 -27.68
C GLU A 4 -21.73 14.85 -27.03
N GLY A 5 -20.67 15.43 -27.56
CA GLY A 5 -20.07 16.63 -27.00
C GLY A 5 -18.97 17.20 -27.88
N VAL A 6 -18.40 18.31 -27.43
CA VAL A 6 -17.40 19.08 -28.18
C VAL A 6 -16.13 19.20 -27.37
N VAL A 7 -14.96 19.06 -28.00
CA VAL A 7 -13.67 19.31 -27.33
C VAL A 7 -13.60 20.79 -26.94
N LYS A 8 -13.55 21.05 -25.63
CA LYS A 8 -13.47 22.41 -25.07
C LYS A 8 -12.03 22.89 -24.92
N ALA A 9 -11.16 22.00 -24.46
CA ALA A 9 -9.75 22.28 -24.25
C ALA A 9 -8.94 21.01 -24.48
N TYR A 10 -7.74 21.16 -25.04
CA TYR A 10 -6.80 20.07 -25.26
C TYR A 10 -5.38 20.58 -25.02
N ASN A 11 -4.61 19.80 -24.26
CA ASN A 11 -3.19 20.05 -24.02
C ASN A 11 -2.38 18.99 -24.80
N GLU A 12 -1.67 19.44 -25.83
CA GLU A 12 -0.90 18.57 -26.72
C GLU A 12 0.26 17.89 -26.00
N ASP A 13 1.01 18.65 -25.18
CA ASP A 13 2.21 18.18 -24.47
C ASP A 13 1.90 17.03 -23.51
N ARG A 14 0.77 17.12 -22.81
CA ARG A 14 0.33 16.11 -21.84
C ARG A 14 -0.66 15.10 -22.41
N GLY A 15 -1.18 15.34 -23.61
CA GLY A 15 -2.07 14.42 -24.33
C GLY A 15 -3.42 14.19 -23.63
N PHE A 16 -3.96 15.19 -22.94
CA PHE A 16 -5.30 15.13 -22.33
C PHE A 16 -6.11 16.37 -22.64
N GLY A 17 -7.42 16.26 -22.47
CA GLY A 17 -8.32 17.39 -22.63
C GLY A 17 -9.66 17.19 -21.96
N PHE A 18 -10.57 18.09 -22.28
CA PHE A 18 -11.91 18.17 -21.71
C PHE A 18 -12.96 18.30 -22.80
N ILE A 19 -14.05 17.55 -22.65
CA ILE A 19 -15.22 17.58 -23.52
C ILE A 19 -16.37 18.28 -22.80
N GLN A 20 -16.97 19.26 -23.47
CA GLN A 20 -18.23 19.84 -23.08
C GLN A 20 -19.37 18.93 -23.56
N VAL A 21 -20.17 18.42 -22.63
CA VAL A 21 -21.38 17.63 -22.90
C VAL A 21 -22.60 18.53 -22.75
N GLU A 22 -23.53 18.45 -23.69
CA GLU A 22 -24.83 19.13 -23.55
C GLU A 22 -25.60 18.52 -22.37
N ASN A 23 -26.13 19.37 -21.48
CA ASN A 23 -26.79 18.99 -20.22
C ASN A 23 -25.88 18.55 -19.05
N GLN A 24 -24.56 18.76 -19.14
CA GLN A 24 -23.66 18.65 -17.97
C GLN A 24 -22.94 19.97 -17.72
N GLN A 25 -22.96 20.42 -16.46
CA GLN A 25 -22.16 21.59 -16.05
C GLN A 25 -20.66 21.27 -15.93
N LYS A 26 -20.30 20.01 -15.69
CA LYS A 26 -18.92 19.59 -15.53
C LYS A 26 -18.36 19.10 -16.85
N ASP A 27 -17.16 19.58 -17.19
CA ASP A 27 -16.44 19.11 -18.36
C ASP A 27 -15.90 17.69 -18.12
N LEU A 28 -16.01 16.85 -19.15
CA LEU A 28 -15.62 15.46 -19.07
C LEU A 28 -14.17 15.27 -19.50
N PHE A 29 -13.36 14.67 -18.64
CA PHE A 29 -11.95 14.41 -18.92
C PHE A 29 -11.77 13.32 -19.99
N PHE A 30 -10.78 13.48 -20.87
CA PHE A 30 -10.35 12.45 -21.80
C PHE A 30 -8.82 12.41 -21.93
N HIS A 31 -8.29 11.26 -22.34
CA HIS A 31 -6.88 11.11 -22.72
C HIS A 31 -6.79 10.76 -24.23
N ILE A 32 -5.75 11.25 -24.93
CA ILE A 32 -5.46 10.87 -26.32
C ILE A 32 -5.39 9.34 -26.56
N LYS A 33 -5.10 8.56 -25.51
CA LYS A 33 -5.06 7.09 -25.58
C LYS A 33 -6.42 6.47 -25.87
N ASP A 34 -7.51 7.16 -25.50
CA ASP A 34 -8.90 6.74 -25.67
C ASP A 34 -9.45 7.12 -27.06
N PHE A 35 -8.69 7.90 -27.84
CA PHE A 35 -9.05 8.27 -29.22
C PHE A 35 -8.65 7.20 -30.25
N PRO A 36 -9.44 7.05 -31.33
CA PRO A 36 -9.03 6.29 -32.49
C PRO A 36 -7.94 7.07 -33.23
N HIS A 37 -6.99 6.35 -33.84
CA HIS A 37 -5.89 6.92 -34.61
C HIS A 37 -5.10 8.01 -33.83
N ARG A 38 -4.40 7.58 -32.78
CA ARG A 38 -3.64 8.41 -31.82
C ARG A 38 -2.62 9.38 -32.43
N HIS A 39 -2.27 9.20 -33.71
CA HIS A 39 -1.38 10.10 -34.44
C HIS A 39 -2.05 11.43 -34.83
N ILE A 40 -3.39 11.45 -34.87
CA ILE A 40 -4.14 12.66 -35.17
C ILE A 40 -4.49 13.31 -33.85
N GLN A 41 -4.16 14.59 -33.68
CA GLN A 41 -4.48 15.31 -32.45
C GLN A 41 -5.96 15.77 -32.43
N PRO A 42 -6.63 15.75 -31.28
CA PRO A 42 -7.95 16.36 -31.10
C PRO A 42 -7.86 17.87 -31.28
N ARG A 43 -8.87 18.48 -31.90
CA ARG A 43 -8.94 19.94 -32.04
C ARG A 43 -10.02 20.50 -31.15
N VAL A 44 -9.78 21.68 -30.58
CA VAL A 44 -10.83 22.44 -29.87
C VAL A 44 -11.96 22.73 -30.86
N GLY A 45 -13.21 22.47 -30.47
CA GLY A 45 -14.38 22.58 -31.32
C GLY A 45 -14.76 21.28 -32.07
N GLU A 46 -13.96 20.23 -32.00
CA GLU A 46 -14.26 18.94 -32.66
C GLU A 46 -15.42 18.21 -31.96
N LYS A 47 -16.39 17.74 -32.74
CA LYS A 47 -17.53 16.95 -32.27
C LYS A 47 -17.15 15.48 -32.09
N LEU A 48 -17.50 14.96 -30.93
CA LEU A 48 -17.19 13.61 -30.51
C LEU A 48 -18.44 12.87 -30.02
N LYS A 49 -18.44 11.56 -30.24
CA LYS A 49 -19.38 10.62 -29.61
C LYS A 49 -18.60 9.65 -28.73
N PHE A 50 -19.01 9.47 -27.48
CA PHE A 50 -18.25 8.71 -26.50
C PHE A 50 -19.17 8.10 -25.45
N ARG A 51 -18.60 7.28 -24.57
CA ARG A 51 -19.29 6.74 -23.40
C ARG A 51 -18.68 7.33 -22.14
N ILE A 52 -19.52 7.76 -21.21
CA ILE A 52 -19.08 8.17 -19.88
C ILE A 52 -18.77 6.93 -19.05
N SER A 53 -17.57 6.87 -18.50
CA SER A 53 -17.06 5.81 -17.63
C SER A 53 -16.44 6.43 -16.38
N HIS A 54 -16.16 5.65 -15.35
CA HIS A 54 -15.48 6.11 -14.14
C HIS A 54 -14.13 5.42 -14.05
N ASP A 55 -13.07 6.16 -13.70
CA ASP A 55 -11.77 5.58 -13.40
C ASP A 55 -11.76 4.89 -12.03
N ASN A 56 -10.70 4.16 -11.69
CA ASN A 56 -10.51 3.50 -10.39
C ASN A 56 -10.58 4.49 -9.20
N SER A 57 -10.35 5.78 -9.46
CA SER A 57 -10.49 6.86 -8.47
C SER A 57 -11.90 7.48 -8.40
N GLY A 58 -12.88 6.94 -9.13
CA GLY A 58 -14.26 7.46 -9.18
C GLY A 58 -14.44 8.73 -10.02
N LYS A 59 -13.41 9.19 -10.75
CA LYS A 59 -13.51 10.36 -11.63
C LYS A 59 -14.18 9.97 -12.95
N ALA A 60 -15.16 10.76 -13.39
CA ALA A 60 -15.80 10.56 -14.69
C ALA A 60 -14.82 10.88 -15.83
N LYS A 61 -14.74 9.99 -16.81
CA LYS A 61 -13.91 10.11 -18.01
C LYS A 61 -14.66 9.63 -19.26
N ALA A 62 -14.26 10.12 -20.42
CA ALA A 62 -14.75 9.65 -21.71
C ALA A 62 -13.97 8.40 -22.16
N GLU A 63 -14.69 7.36 -22.57
CA GLU A 63 -14.14 6.14 -23.19
C GLU A 63 -14.85 5.83 -24.52
N ASN A 64 -14.23 5.01 -25.38
CA ASN A 64 -14.76 4.64 -26.70
C ASN A 64 -15.12 5.87 -27.54
N ILE A 65 -14.17 6.79 -27.69
CA ILE A 65 -14.36 8.06 -28.38
C ILE A 65 -14.41 7.82 -29.90
N ILE A 66 -15.33 8.50 -30.58
CA ILE A 66 -15.50 8.50 -32.03
C ILE A 66 -15.53 9.95 -32.49
N ARG A 67 -14.70 10.28 -33.48
CA ARG A 67 -14.65 11.62 -34.08
C ARG A 67 -15.76 11.74 -35.12
N LEU A 68 -16.68 12.69 -34.94
CA LEU A 68 -17.78 12.90 -35.87
C LEU A 68 -17.37 13.81 -37.05
N ASP A 69 -16.39 14.69 -36.83
CA ASP A 69 -15.98 15.67 -37.84
C ASP A 69 -14.85 15.20 -38.77
N MET A 70 -14.27 14.01 -38.51
CA MET A 70 -13.28 13.45 -39.41
C MET A 70 -13.95 12.76 -40.60
N LYS A 71 -14.11 13.50 -41.70
CA LYS A 71 -14.10 12.87 -43.03
C LYS A 71 -12.73 12.25 -43.22
N VAL A 72 -12.60 10.98 -42.87
CA VAL A 72 -11.45 10.17 -43.28
C VAL A 72 -11.47 10.19 -44.80
N LYS A 73 -10.63 11.02 -45.42
CA LYS A 73 -10.25 10.79 -46.81
C LYS A 73 -9.50 9.46 -46.77
N GLU A 74 -10.22 8.38 -47.05
CA GLU A 74 -9.60 7.12 -47.44
C GLU A 74 -8.64 7.46 -48.57
N SER A 75 -7.34 7.48 -48.26
CA SER A 75 -6.32 7.26 -49.27
C SER A 75 -6.48 5.82 -49.73
N SER A 76 -7.47 5.62 -50.61
CA SER A 76 -7.76 4.40 -51.33
C SER A 76 -6.61 4.15 -52.28
N ASN A 77 -5.69 3.28 -51.87
CA ASN A 77 -4.97 2.42 -52.79
C ASN A 77 -5.03 0.99 -52.29
N ILE A 78 -6.25 0.49 -52.04
CA ILE A 78 -6.55 -0.92 -51.96
C ILE A 78 -7.93 -1.11 -52.61
N ASN A 79 -7.94 -1.65 -53.82
CA ASN A 79 -9.15 -2.16 -54.45
C ASN A 79 -9.71 -3.30 -53.60
N THR A 80 -10.87 -3.14 -52.99
CA THR A 80 -11.75 -4.27 -52.67
C THR A 80 -13.16 -3.77 -52.40
N PRO A 81 -14.20 -4.38 -53.00
CA PRO A 81 -15.57 -3.90 -52.89
C PRO A 81 -16.13 -4.16 -51.48
N LEU A 82 -16.84 -3.16 -50.97
CA LEU A 82 -17.58 -3.18 -49.70
C LEU A 82 -18.66 -4.25 -49.74
N THR A 83 -18.37 -5.43 -49.22
CA THR A 83 -19.40 -6.34 -48.70
C THR A 83 -19.43 -6.19 -47.19
N TYR A 84 -20.58 -5.71 -46.69
CA TYR A 84 -20.93 -5.70 -45.27
C TYR A 84 -20.89 -7.14 -44.74
N SER A 85 -19.73 -7.54 -44.21
CA SER A 85 -19.54 -8.82 -43.55
C SER A 85 -19.33 -8.55 -42.07
N LYS A 86 -20.25 -9.06 -41.24
CA LYS A 86 -20.14 -9.17 -39.78
C LYS A 86 -18.86 -9.96 -39.45
N LYS A 87 -17.73 -9.27 -39.37
CA LYS A 87 -16.47 -9.87 -38.94
C LYS A 87 -16.46 -9.94 -37.42
N ARG A 88 -16.77 -11.13 -36.91
CA ARG A 88 -16.51 -11.57 -35.54
C ARG A 88 -15.11 -11.09 -35.13
N ILE A 89 -15.02 -10.16 -34.18
CA ILE A 89 -13.76 -9.59 -33.71
C ILE A 89 -12.97 -10.73 -33.04
N LYS A 90 -12.05 -11.36 -33.77
CA LYS A 90 -10.86 -11.93 -33.14
C LYS A 90 -10.12 -10.75 -32.51
N LYS A 91 -10.02 -10.75 -31.19
CA LYS A 91 -9.21 -9.80 -30.42
C LYS A 91 -7.76 -9.96 -30.87
N ASN A 92 -7.32 -9.13 -31.83
CA ASN A 92 -5.91 -8.87 -32.01
C ASN A 92 -5.53 -7.89 -30.90
N THR A 93 -5.21 -8.42 -29.73
CA THR A 93 -4.23 -7.75 -28.88
C THR A 93 -2.97 -7.55 -29.73
N PRO A 94 -2.27 -6.41 -29.65
CA PRO A 94 -0.91 -6.37 -30.15
C PRO A 94 -0.12 -7.32 -29.25
N SER A 95 0.05 -8.57 -29.67
CA SER A 95 1.12 -9.38 -29.12
C SER A 95 2.39 -8.68 -29.55
N LYS A 96 2.91 -7.79 -28.70
CA LYS A 96 4.35 -7.56 -28.67
C LYS A 96 4.93 -8.98 -28.64
N SER A 97 5.67 -9.36 -29.68
CA SER A 97 6.42 -10.61 -29.65
C SER A 97 7.40 -10.46 -28.50
N PHE A 98 7.01 -10.94 -27.33
CA PHE A 98 7.92 -11.08 -26.22
C PHE A 98 8.91 -12.13 -26.70
N ASN A 99 10.08 -11.66 -27.12
CA ASN A 99 11.21 -12.54 -27.37
C ASN A 99 11.41 -13.33 -26.07
N PHE A 100 11.39 -14.66 -26.10
CA PHE A 100 11.56 -15.48 -24.90
C PHE A 100 12.83 -15.10 -24.10
N TRP A 101 13.82 -14.53 -24.77
CA TRP A 101 15.05 -13.98 -24.21
C TRP A 101 14.85 -12.74 -23.30
N ASP A 102 13.83 -11.92 -23.53
CA ASP A 102 13.46 -10.78 -22.65
C ASP A 102 12.75 -11.23 -21.36
N LEU A 103 12.14 -12.41 -21.38
CA LEU A 103 11.49 -12.99 -20.19
C LEU A 103 12.52 -13.65 -19.27
N LEU A 104 13.56 -14.26 -19.85
CA LEU A 104 14.68 -14.83 -19.10
C LEU A 104 15.59 -13.74 -18.49
N SER A 105 15.89 -12.67 -19.24
CA SER A 105 16.67 -11.53 -18.73
C SER A 105 15.91 -10.77 -17.64
N GLY A 106 14.60 -10.59 -17.80
CA GLY A 106 13.73 -9.98 -16.79
C GLY A 106 13.67 -10.80 -15.50
N VAL A 107 13.54 -12.12 -15.57
CA VAL A 107 13.51 -12.99 -14.37
C VAL A 107 14.85 -12.97 -13.65
N VAL A 108 15.99 -12.98 -14.36
CA VAL A 108 17.31 -12.89 -13.72
C VAL A 108 17.49 -11.54 -13.01
N ILE A 109 17.08 -10.43 -13.63
CA ILE A 109 17.14 -9.10 -13.00
C ILE A 109 16.24 -9.04 -11.77
N ILE A 110 15.04 -9.62 -11.84
CA ILE A 110 14.10 -9.67 -10.72
C ILE A 110 14.68 -10.51 -9.57
N VAL A 111 15.25 -11.68 -9.85
CA VAL A 111 15.87 -12.55 -8.83
C VAL A 111 17.06 -11.85 -8.17
N ILE A 112 17.91 -11.16 -8.93
CA ILE A 112 19.03 -10.38 -8.39
C ILE A 112 18.52 -9.21 -7.54
N PHE A 113 17.49 -8.50 -8.01
CA PHE A 113 16.87 -7.40 -7.28
C PHE A 113 16.30 -7.88 -5.94
N PHE A 114 15.53 -8.98 -5.93
CA PHE A 114 15.04 -9.59 -4.69
C PHE A 114 16.18 -10.10 -3.79
N ALA A 115 17.22 -10.72 -4.36
CA ALA A 115 18.38 -11.21 -3.61
C ALA A 115 19.20 -10.08 -2.96
N LEU A 116 19.20 -8.87 -3.53
CA LEU A 116 19.86 -7.69 -2.94
C LEU A 116 18.93 -6.92 -1.98
N ILE A 117 17.64 -6.86 -2.27
CA ILE A 117 16.67 -6.06 -1.52
C ILE A 117 16.20 -6.77 -0.27
N VAL A 118 15.95 -8.08 -0.32
CA VAL A 118 15.55 -8.85 0.86
C VAL A 118 16.58 -8.75 2.00
N PRO A 119 17.91 -8.91 1.80
CA PRO A 119 18.89 -8.70 2.87
C PRO A 119 19.07 -7.23 3.28
N TYR A 120 18.89 -6.29 2.35
CA TYR A 120 18.93 -4.86 2.68
C TYR A 120 17.77 -4.46 3.60
N ILE A 121 16.56 -4.90 3.25
CA ILE A 121 15.34 -4.68 4.02
C ILE A 121 15.38 -5.47 5.35
N SER A 122 15.89 -6.71 5.37
CA SER A 122 16.03 -7.49 6.61
C SER A 122 17.05 -6.88 7.58
N LYS A 123 18.14 -6.25 7.08
CA LYS A 123 19.05 -5.45 7.91
C LYS A 123 18.35 -4.26 8.57
N ILE A 124 17.45 -3.59 7.84
CA ILE A 124 16.64 -2.48 8.36
C ILE A 124 15.59 -2.96 9.37
N TYR A 125 14.91 -4.07 9.10
CA TYR A 125 13.92 -4.64 10.03
C TYR A 125 14.57 -5.23 11.27
N LYS A 126 15.77 -5.80 11.17
CA LYS A 126 16.53 -6.27 12.35
C LYS A 126 16.90 -5.12 13.29
N ARG A 127 17.20 -3.92 12.76
CA ARG A 127 17.41 -2.71 13.56
C ARG A 127 16.12 -2.25 14.25
N GLN A 128 14.96 -2.42 13.62
CA GLN A 128 13.67 -2.12 14.26
C GLN A 128 13.31 -3.16 15.33
N LYS A 129 13.62 -4.44 15.15
CA LYS A 129 13.33 -5.48 16.15
C LYS A 129 14.07 -5.28 17.48
N LEU A 130 15.20 -4.56 17.49
CA LEU A 130 15.89 -4.11 18.71
C LEU A 130 15.28 -2.86 19.36
N LYS A 131 14.44 -2.10 18.64
CA LYS A 131 13.76 -0.90 19.14
C LYS A 131 12.33 -1.15 19.64
N TRP A 132 11.75 -2.31 19.33
CA TRP A 132 10.38 -2.70 19.69
C TRP A 132 10.30 -3.84 20.73
N GLN A 133 11.37 -4.08 21.50
CA GLN A 133 11.34 -5.04 22.61
C GLN A 133 11.12 -4.38 23.98
N THR A 134 10.59 -3.16 24.00
CA THR A 134 10.03 -2.56 25.20
C THR A 134 8.51 -2.59 25.09
N SER A 135 7.89 -3.13 26.14
CA SER A 135 6.45 -3.33 26.42
C SER A 135 5.69 -4.34 25.53
N GLU A 136 5.53 -5.59 25.99
CA GLU A 136 4.28 -6.05 26.64
C GLU A 136 4.29 -7.59 26.86
N SER A 137 4.18 -7.94 28.15
CA SER A 137 3.73 -9.21 28.76
C SER A 137 3.94 -10.54 28.02
N VAL A 138 4.85 -11.33 28.59
CA VAL A 138 4.85 -12.79 28.51
C VAL A 138 3.61 -13.33 29.24
N SER A 139 2.59 -13.77 28.50
CA SER A 139 1.58 -14.70 29.01
C SER A 139 2.04 -16.12 28.72
N ILE A 140 2.84 -16.67 29.65
CA ILE A 140 3.09 -18.11 29.74
C ILE A 140 1.76 -18.78 30.09
N VAL A 141 1.19 -19.53 29.14
CA VAL A 141 0.30 -20.65 29.49
C VAL A 141 1.21 -21.70 30.10
N SER A 142 1.42 -21.58 31.41
CA SER A 142 1.86 -22.67 32.25
C SER A 142 0.64 -23.56 32.41
N SER A 143 0.59 -24.64 31.63
CA SER A 143 -0.06 -25.86 32.09
C SER A 143 0.86 -26.50 33.14
N ALA A 144 1.01 -25.80 34.26
CA ALA A 144 1.53 -26.31 35.52
C ALA A 144 0.92 -25.40 36.59
N SER A 145 -0.13 -25.97 37.16
CA SER A 145 -0.85 -25.56 38.35
C SER A 145 0.01 -24.84 39.40
N ASP A 146 -0.62 -23.78 39.91
CA ASP A 146 -0.65 -23.40 41.32
C ASP A 146 0.40 -22.43 41.89
N ASN A 147 -0.17 -21.29 42.28
CA ASN A 147 0.18 -20.41 43.40
C ASN A 147 1.12 -19.23 43.14
N VAL A 148 0.64 -18.31 42.30
CA VAL A 148 0.67 -16.88 42.67
C VAL A 148 -0.12 -16.73 43.98
N THR A 149 0.56 -16.86 45.12
CA THR A 149 0.09 -16.19 46.34
C THR A 149 0.35 -14.71 46.14
N ASN A 150 -0.65 -14.05 45.57
CA ASN A 150 -0.78 -12.61 45.59
C ASN A 150 -0.76 -12.20 47.07
N SER A 151 0.43 -11.91 47.55
CA SER A 151 0.73 -11.76 48.96
C SER A 151 0.54 -10.29 49.30
N HIS A 152 -0.40 -10.09 50.19
CA HIS A 152 -0.81 -8.83 50.78
C HIS A 152 0.34 -8.26 51.63
N PHE A 153 1.35 -7.69 50.98
CA PHE A 153 2.45 -7.01 51.68
C PHE A 153 2.01 -5.58 52.01
N SER A 154 2.15 -5.22 53.28
CA SER A 154 1.84 -3.89 53.80
C SER A 154 3.01 -3.45 54.66
N CYS A 155 3.31 -2.14 54.64
CA CYS A 155 4.34 -1.57 55.49
C CYS A 155 3.94 -1.72 56.96
N ASP A 156 4.57 -2.69 57.64
CA ASP A 156 4.33 -3.00 59.06
C ASP A 156 5.47 -2.56 59.98
N GLY A 157 6.44 -1.80 59.44
CA GLY A 157 7.55 -1.22 60.17
C GLY A 157 8.82 -2.08 60.24
N ARG A 158 8.85 -3.23 59.56
CA ARG A 158 10.07 -4.04 59.41
C ARG A 158 11.09 -3.37 58.48
N ILE A 159 12.38 -3.40 58.86
CA ILE A 159 13.44 -2.68 58.14
C ILE A 159 14.72 -3.52 57.86
N HIS A 160 14.78 -4.77 58.30
CA HIS A 160 15.96 -5.65 58.15
C HIS A 160 15.62 -6.98 57.47
N CYS A 161 16.59 -7.58 56.77
CA CYS A 161 16.41 -8.78 55.96
C CYS A 161 15.95 -10.02 56.74
N SER A 162 16.43 -10.20 57.97
CA SER A 162 16.02 -11.33 58.83
C SER A 162 14.53 -11.35 59.17
N GLN A 163 13.83 -10.25 58.90
CA GLN A 163 12.40 -10.12 59.16
C GLN A 163 11.56 -10.45 57.91
N MET A 164 12.19 -10.68 56.75
CA MET A 164 11.52 -10.97 55.49
C MET A 164 11.38 -12.47 55.25
N LYS A 165 10.25 -12.87 54.66
CA LYS A 165 9.95 -14.28 54.35
C LYS A 165 10.32 -14.65 52.92
N SER A 166 10.47 -13.67 52.04
CA SER A 166 10.89 -13.87 50.66
C SER A 166 11.60 -12.64 50.10
N ARG A 167 12.35 -12.86 49.01
CA ARG A 167 12.96 -11.77 48.22
C ARG A 167 11.91 -10.80 47.67
N ASP A 168 10.75 -11.30 47.24
CA ASP A 168 9.67 -10.46 46.72
C ASP A 168 9.04 -9.57 47.81
N GLU A 169 8.93 -10.06 49.05
CA GLU A 169 8.53 -9.24 50.20
C GLU A 169 9.56 -8.15 50.49
N ALA A 170 10.85 -8.50 50.48
CA ALA A 170 11.92 -7.53 50.71
C ALA A 170 11.97 -6.42 49.63
N LEU A 171 11.76 -6.80 48.36
CA LEU A 171 11.64 -5.89 47.22
C LEU A 171 10.43 -4.95 47.35
N PHE A 172 9.29 -5.45 47.82
CA PHE A 172 8.13 -4.61 48.09
C PHE A 172 8.45 -3.54 49.15
N PHE A 173 9.14 -3.91 50.23
CA PHE A 173 9.44 -3.00 51.33
C PHE A 173 10.39 -1.87 50.91
N ILE A 174 11.44 -2.15 50.13
CA ILE A 174 12.34 -1.09 49.63
C ILE A 174 11.61 -0.07 48.76
N ASN A 175 10.68 -0.52 47.93
CA ASN A 175 9.99 0.33 46.97
C ASN A 175 8.80 1.09 47.56
N ASN A 176 8.16 0.55 48.61
CA ASN A 176 6.87 1.06 49.10
C ASN A 176 6.91 1.56 50.55
N CYS A 177 7.93 1.22 51.34
CA CYS A 177 7.98 1.54 52.77
C CYS A 177 9.16 2.47 53.11
N PRO A 178 8.93 3.56 53.87
CA PRO A 178 9.99 4.48 54.25
C PRO A 178 10.91 3.87 55.32
N GLY A 179 12.22 4.09 55.20
CA GLY A 179 13.20 3.76 56.26
C GLY A 179 13.78 2.35 56.23
N THR A 180 13.66 1.62 55.12
CA THR A 180 14.25 0.28 54.96
C THR A 180 15.77 0.30 54.93
N ARG A 181 16.41 -0.70 55.56
CA ARG A 181 17.87 -0.90 55.62
C ARG A 181 18.24 -2.31 55.15
N MET A 182 17.75 -2.69 53.98
CA MET A 182 17.86 -4.05 53.42
C MET A 182 18.72 -4.11 52.15
N ASP A 183 18.94 -2.96 51.52
CA ASP A 183 19.83 -2.76 50.39
C ASP A 183 21.02 -1.94 50.91
N GLY A 184 22.14 -2.62 51.10
CA GLY A 184 23.32 -2.08 51.78
C GLY A 184 24.26 -1.32 50.85
N ASP A 185 24.29 -1.72 49.58
CA ASP A 185 25.11 -1.19 48.50
C ASP A 185 24.34 -0.27 47.55
N GLY A 186 23.02 -0.19 47.68
CA GLY A 186 22.16 0.77 47.00
C GLY A 186 21.87 0.40 45.55
N ASP A 187 21.94 -0.88 45.20
CA ASP A 187 21.78 -1.38 43.84
C ASP A 187 20.33 -1.78 43.51
N GLY A 188 19.44 -1.72 44.50
CA GLY A 188 18.03 -2.06 44.39
C GLY A 188 17.70 -3.54 44.61
N ASP A 189 18.68 -4.38 44.93
CA ASP A 189 18.49 -5.80 45.23
C ASP A 189 18.60 -6.08 46.76
N PRO A 190 17.46 -6.14 47.49
CA PRO A 190 17.49 -6.39 48.92
C PRO A 190 17.92 -7.80 49.27
N CYS A 191 18.60 -7.91 50.41
CA CYS A 191 18.80 -9.18 51.11
C CYS A 191 19.49 -10.25 50.27
N GLU A 192 20.41 -9.84 49.38
CA GLU A 192 21.17 -10.74 48.52
C GLU A 192 21.87 -11.86 49.29
N SER A 193 22.32 -11.59 50.51
CA SER A 193 22.99 -12.60 51.35
C SER A 193 22.06 -13.67 51.93
N GLN A 194 20.74 -13.46 51.97
CA GLN A 194 19.78 -14.41 52.54
C GLN A 194 19.01 -15.24 51.50
N PHE A 195 18.78 -14.69 50.29
CA PHE A 195 17.90 -15.30 49.29
C PHE A 195 18.57 -15.65 47.95
N ARG A 196 19.91 -15.55 47.85
CA ARG A 196 20.71 -15.94 46.68
C ARG A 196 20.99 -17.44 46.65
#